data_AF-A0A3P7U427-F1
#
_entry.id   AF-A0A3P7U427-F1
#
_cell.length_a   1.000
_cell.length_b   1.000
_cell.length_c   1.000
_cell.angle_alpha   90.00
_cell.angle_beta   90.00
_cell.angle_gamma   90.00
#
_symmetry.space_group_name_H-M   'P 1'
#
loop_
_entity.id
_entity.type
_entity.pdbx_description
1 polymer ?
#
loop_
_entity_poly.entity_id
_entity_poly.type
_entity_poly.pdbx_seq_one_letter_code
_entity_poly.pdbx_strand_id
1 'polypeptide(L)'
;MSNHSRCIIIPGNVSIDENGDRYSDYSLLDLDPQQDKFVEVAYYSGASNELKQVTEFHWVGGKPPKDSPICGWDHSKCPEGYPFYVYLLSGSTIFILILMSGFIYFWRRYRLEAELAAMSWKIRWEDLDGDELKKDKKKSRRVRRLHGFSFESEALLRSYSRTSNGSENV
;
A
#
# COMPACT_ATOMS: atom_id res chain seq x y z
N MET A 1 -25.31 -29.53 -52.21
CA MET A 1 -24.50 -30.76 -52.25
C MET A 1 -23.35 -30.47 -53.19
N SER A 2 -22.16 -30.27 -52.65
CA SER A 2 -20.99 -29.88 -53.44
C SER A 2 -20.56 -31.07 -54.31
N ASN A 3 -20.47 -30.87 -55.62
CA ASN A 3 -20.36 -31.94 -56.60
C ASN A 3 -18.88 -32.17 -56.93
N HIS A 4 -18.18 -32.93 -56.09
CA HIS A 4 -16.76 -33.22 -56.26
C HIS A 4 -16.54 -34.55 -56.97
N SER A 5 -15.52 -34.59 -57.83
CA SER A 5 -15.14 -35.80 -58.56
C SER A 5 -14.36 -36.74 -57.63
N ARG A 6 -14.73 -38.03 -57.58
CA ARG A 6 -14.03 -39.04 -56.79
C ARG A 6 -13.39 -40.10 -57.68
N CYS A 7 -12.14 -40.43 -57.39
CA CYS A 7 -11.36 -41.43 -58.10
C CYS A 7 -10.62 -42.32 -57.09
N ILE A 8 -10.39 -43.59 -57.43
CA ILE A 8 -9.62 -44.51 -56.59
C ILE A 8 -8.24 -44.70 -57.22
N ILE A 9 -7.18 -44.45 -56.43
CA ILE A 9 -5.78 -44.59 -56.83
C ILE A 9 -5.09 -45.52 -55.81
N ILE A 10 -3.84 -45.93 -56.06
CA ILE A 10 -3.02 -46.73 -55.14
C ILE A 10 -3.07 -46.25 -53.67
N PRO A 11 -2.94 -44.94 -53.36
CA PRO A 11 -3.03 -44.47 -51.97
C PRO A 11 -4.45 -44.43 -51.39
N GLY A 12 -5.49 -44.75 -52.17
CA GLY A 12 -6.88 -44.78 -51.71
C GLY A 12 -7.82 -43.87 -52.51
N ASN A 13 -8.93 -43.50 -51.87
CA ASN A 13 -9.94 -42.61 -52.47
C ASN A 13 -9.44 -41.17 -52.51
N VAL A 14 -9.52 -40.54 -53.67
CA VAL A 14 -9.09 -39.16 -53.93
C VAL A 14 -10.30 -38.37 -54.39
N SER A 15 -10.54 -37.23 -53.73
CA SER A 15 -11.57 -36.27 -54.15
C SER A 15 -10.90 -35.04 -54.75
N ILE A 16 -11.41 -34.54 -55.86
CA ILE A 16 -10.88 -33.36 -56.59
C ILE A 16 -11.95 -32.26 -56.54
N ASP A 17 -11.52 -31.04 -56.26
CA ASP A 17 -12.36 -29.86 -56.22
C ASP A 17 -12.71 -29.33 -57.64
N GLU A 18 -13.42 -28.21 -57.70
CA GLU A 18 -13.81 -27.59 -58.98
C GLU A 18 -12.63 -26.92 -59.70
N ASN A 19 -11.56 -26.58 -58.96
CA ASN A 19 -10.34 -25.98 -59.48
C ASN A 19 -9.36 -27.02 -60.05
N GLY A 20 -9.65 -28.31 -59.83
CA GLY A 20 -8.78 -29.42 -60.26
C GLY A 20 -7.73 -29.80 -59.20
N ASP A 21 -7.83 -29.26 -57.99
CA ASP A 21 -6.94 -29.55 -56.88
C ASP A 21 -7.48 -30.70 -56.02
N ARG A 22 -6.56 -31.46 -55.42
CA ARG A 22 -6.91 -32.59 -54.57
C ARG A 22 -7.28 -32.13 -53.15
N TYR A 23 -8.42 -32.62 -52.65
CA TYR A 23 -8.71 -32.58 -51.22
C TYR A 23 -7.69 -33.41 -50.44
N SER A 24 -6.99 -32.73 -49.53
CA SER A 24 -5.95 -33.33 -48.68
C SER A 24 -6.53 -33.69 -47.33
N ASP A 25 -6.33 -34.93 -46.94
CA ASP A 25 -6.66 -35.44 -45.62
C ASP A 25 -5.40 -35.43 -44.75
N TYR A 26 -5.53 -35.09 -43.47
CA TYR A 26 -4.41 -34.93 -42.55
C TYR A 26 -4.66 -35.70 -41.25
N SER A 27 -3.63 -36.37 -40.74
CA SER A 27 -3.64 -36.96 -39.41
C SER A 27 -2.84 -36.10 -38.45
N LEU A 28 -3.42 -35.78 -37.30
CA LEU A 28 -2.78 -35.06 -36.21
C LEU A 28 -2.33 -36.08 -35.15
N LEU A 29 -1.03 -36.08 -34.88
CA LEU A 29 -0.42 -36.95 -33.89
C LEU A 29 -0.02 -36.14 -32.66
N ASP A 30 -0.18 -36.75 -31.49
CA ASP A 30 0.24 -36.21 -30.20
C ASP A 30 1.06 -37.25 -29.44
N LEU A 31 1.90 -36.81 -28.52
CA LEU A 31 2.75 -37.69 -27.72
C LEU A 31 1.93 -38.29 -26.57
N ASP A 32 1.77 -39.62 -26.55
CA ASP A 32 1.22 -40.32 -25.40
C ASP A 32 2.31 -40.46 -24.32
N PRO A 33 2.16 -39.81 -23.14
CA PRO A 33 3.16 -39.86 -22.08
C PRO A 33 3.29 -41.25 -21.43
N GLN A 34 2.31 -42.14 -21.56
CA GLN A 34 2.39 -43.50 -21.02
C GLN A 34 3.16 -44.45 -21.93
N GLN A 35 3.01 -44.27 -23.24
CA GLN A 35 3.63 -45.11 -24.25
C GLN A 35 4.96 -44.55 -24.78
N ASP A 36 5.22 -43.26 -24.50
CA ASP A 36 6.36 -42.47 -25.01
C ASP A 36 6.45 -42.51 -26.54
N LYS A 37 5.28 -42.41 -27.20
CA LYS A 37 5.14 -42.51 -28.66
C LYS A 37 4.09 -41.56 -29.20
N PHE A 38 4.28 -41.14 -30.45
CA PHE A 38 3.28 -40.37 -31.17
C PHE A 38 2.12 -41.26 -31.61
N VAL A 39 0.92 -40.89 -31.18
CA VAL A 39 -0.34 -41.57 -31.50
C VAL A 39 -1.26 -40.59 -32.24
N GLU A 40 -2.08 -41.11 -33.15
CA GLU A 40 -3.06 -40.28 -33.85
C GLU A 40 -4.21 -39.88 -32.91
N VAL A 41 -4.40 -38.57 -32.71
CA VAL A 41 -5.45 -38.02 -31.84
C VAL A 41 -6.63 -37.46 -32.62
N ALA A 42 -6.41 -37.01 -33.85
CA ALA A 42 -7.46 -36.50 -34.71
C ALA A 42 -7.14 -36.71 -36.20
N TYR A 43 -8.18 -36.84 -36.99
CA TYR A 43 -8.13 -36.97 -38.44
C TYR A 43 -8.97 -35.88 -39.09
N TYR A 44 -8.38 -35.09 -39.97
CA TYR A 44 -9.08 -34.09 -40.76
C TYR A 44 -9.35 -34.63 -42.16
N SER A 45 -10.62 -34.62 -42.57
CA SER A 45 -11.02 -34.93 -43.95
C SER A 45 -11.24 -33.64 -44.74
N GLY A 46 -10.42 -33.41 -45.76
CA GLY A 46 -10.51 -32.23 -46.61
C GLY A 46 -11.78 -32.21 -47.45
N ALA A 47 -12.27 -33.37 -47.88
CA ALA A 47 -13.45 -33.47 -48.74
C ALA A 47 -14.76 -33.13 -48.01
N SER A 48 -14.86 -33.46 -46.71
CA SER A 48 -16.02 -33.10 -45.88
C SER A 48 -15.78 -31.86 -45.02
N ASN A 49 -14.55 -31.32 -44.99
CA ASN A 49 -14.13 -30.22 -44.13
C ASN A 49 -14.50 -30.49 -42.65
N GLU A 50 -14.15 -31.68 -42.18
CA GLU A 50 -14.51 -32.16 -40.84
C GLU A 50 -13.26 -32.69 -40.12
N LEU A 51 -13.08 -32.25 -38.86
CA LEU A 51 -12.08 -32.80 -37.95
C LEU A 51 -12.72 -33.85 -37.06
N LYS A 52 -12.34 -35.11 -37.26
CA LYS A 52 -12.78 -36.25 -36.46
C LYS A 52 -11.80 -36.53 -35.36
N GLN A 53 -12.22 -36.33 -34.13
CA GLN A 53 -11.40 -36.65 -32.97
C GLN A 53 -11.41 -38.17 -32.72
N VAL A 54 -10.23 -38.76 -32.68
CA VAL A 54 -10.03 -40.21 -32.44
C VAL A 54 -9.75 -40.47 -30.97
N THR A 55 -8.96 -39.60 -30.33
CA THR A 55 -8.56 -39.71 -28.92
C THR A 55 -8.46 -38.32 -28.30
N GLU A 56 -8.41 -38.25 -26.96
CA GLU A 56 -8.24 -36.99 -26.25
C GLU A 56 -6.84 -36.38 -26.48
N PHE A 57 -6.77 -35.05 -26.56
CA PHE A 57 -5.51 -34.32 -26.69
C PHE A 57 -4.78 -34.27 -25.35
N HIS A 58 -3.48 -34.58 -25.35
CA HIS A 58 -2.68 -34.56 -24.15
C HIS A 58 -2.07 -33.17 -23.92
N TRP A 59 -2.63 -32.44 -22.97
CA TRP A 59 -2.06 -31.17 -22.52
C TRP A 59 -1.51 -31.32 -21.10
N VAL A 60 -0.29 -30.81 -20.87
CA VAL A 60 0.37 -30.84 -19.55
C VAL A 60 -0.51 -30.23 -18.44
N GLY A 61 -1.30 -29.20 -18.76
CA GLY A 61 -2.24 -28.55 -17.84
C GLY A 61 -3.69 -29.00 -17.96
N GLY A 62 -3.98 -30.10 -18.67
CA GLY A 62 -5.32 -30.61 -18.95
C GLY A 62 -6.15 -29.77 -19.93
N LYS A 63 -5.61 -28.64 -20.42
CA LYS A 63 -6.27 -27.75 -21.37
C LYS A 63 -5.26 -27.16 -22.36
N PRO A 64 -5.69 -26.86 -23.60
CA PRO A 64 -4.84 -26.20 -24.56
C PRO A 64 -4.34 -24.85 -24.02
N PRO A 65 -3.06 -24.50 -24.22
CA PRO A 65 -2.56 -23.19 -23.88
C PRO A 65 -3.24 -22.12 -24.73
N LYS A 66 -3.28 -20.89 -24.22
CA LYS A 66 -3.75 -19.75 -25.02
C LYS A 66 -2.76 -19.48 -26.14
N ASP A 67 -3.28 -19.19 -27.32
CA ASP A 67 -2.50 -18.85 -28.52
C ASP A 67 -1.63 -17.59 -28.32
N SER A 68 -2.10 -16.63 -27.54
CA SER A 68 -1.34 -15.42 -27.20
C SER A 68 -1.24 -15.19 -25.69
N PRO A 69 -0.12 -14.61 -25.21
CA PRO A 69 0.06 -14.24 -23.82
C PRO A 69 -0.94 -13.13 -23.42
N ILE A 70 -1.26 -13.09 -22.13
CA ILE A 70 -2.28 -12.19 -21.55
C ILE A 70 -1.94 -10.70 -21.82
N CYS A 71 -0.64 -10.36 -21.84
CA CYS A 71 -0.15 -9.00 -22.05
C CYS A 71 0.19 -8.66 -23.51
N GLY A 72 -0.09 -9.54 -24.46
CA GLY A 72 0.47 -9.45 -25.81
C GLY A 72 1.95 -9.81 -25.83
N TRP A 73 2.49 -10.06 -27.02
CA TRP A 73 3.90 -10.43 -27.19
C TRP A 73 4.83 -9.25 -26.86
N ASP A 74 4.40 -8.04 -27.17
CA ASP A 74 5.18 -6.80 -26.98
C ASP A 74 4.80 -6.04 -25.70
N HIS A 75 4.10 -6.68 -24.76
CA HIS A 75 3.59 -6.06 -23.53
C HIS A 75 2.57 -4.90 -23.75
N SER A 76 2.18 -4.63 -25.00
CA SER A 76 1.31 -3.51 -25.38
C SER A 76 -0.11 -3.57 -24.81
N LYS A 77 -0.58 -4.76 -24.40
CA LYS A 77 -1.91 -4.94 -23.80
C LYS A 77 -1.87 -4.89 -22.27
N CYS A 78 -0.69 -4.81 -21.66
CA CYS A 78 -0.60 -4.60 -20.22
C CYS A 78 -0.93 -3.15 -19.88
N PRO A 79 -1.58 -2.90 -18.73
CA PRO A 79 -1.70 -1.54 -18.23
C PRO A 79 -0.29 -1.01 -17.97
N GLU A 80 0.17 -0.07 -18.79
CA GLU A 80 1.33 0.72 -18.43
C GLU A 80 0.98 1.45 -17.13
N GLY A 81 1.85 1.30 -16.12
CA GLY A 81 1.64 1.95 -14.83
C GLY A 81 1.40 3.45 -14.99
N TYR A 82 0.78 4.08 -14.00
CA TYR A 82 0.50 5.52 -14.10
C TYR A 82 1.78 6.29 -14.43
N PRO A 83 1.73 7.21 -15.40
CA PRO A 83 2.89 7.98 -15.78
C PRO A 83 3.39 8.82 -14.60
N PHE A 84 4.70 9.08 -14.55
CA PHE A 84 5.38 9.73 -13.42
C PHE A 84 4.71 11.05 -12.96
N TYR A 85 4.11 11.80 -13.90
CA TYR A 85 3.40 13.03 -13.56
C TYR A 85 2.20 12.82 -12.64
N VAL A 86 1.53 11.66 -12.67
CA VAL A 86 0.39 11.35 -11.78
C VAL A 86 0.86 11.23 -10.34
N TYR A 87 2.03 10.62 -10.10
CA TYR A 87 2.65 10.55 -8.78
C TYR A 87 3.12 11.92 -8.30
N LEU A 88 3.67 12.76 -9.20
CA LEU A 88 4.05 14.12 -8.84
C LEU A 88 2.84 14.99 -8.47
N LEU A 89 1.76 14.93 -9.25
CA LEU A 89 0.55 15.70 -8.99
C LEU A 89 -0.12 15.28 -7.68
N SER A 90 -0.25 13.97 -7.44
CA SER A 90 -0.82 13.43 -6.20
C SER A 90 0.05 13.75 -4.97
N GLY A 91 1.37 13.60 -5.08
CA GLY A 91 2.31 13.99 -4.01
C GLY A 91 2.26 15.48 -3.70
N SER A 92 2.21 16.33 -4.74
CA SER A 92 2.10 17.78 -4.58
C SER A 92 0.81 18.20 -3.90
N THR A 93 -0.33 17.60 -4.27
CA THR A 93 -1.62 17.91 -3.62
C THR A 93 -1.62 17.55 -2.14
N ILE A 94 -1.12 16.37 -1.78
CA ILE A 94 -1.02 15.96 -0.37
C ILE A 94 -0.10 16.90 0.41
N PHE A 95 1.04 17.27 -0.16
CA PHE A 95 1.99 18.17 0.48
C PHE A 95 1.38 19.57 0.76
N ILE A 96 0.66 20.12 -0.21
CA ILE A 96 -0.03 21.41 -0.06
C ILE A 96 -1.10 21.33 1.04
N LEU A 97 -1.87 20.23 1.11
CA LEU A 97 -2.88 20.04 2.15
C LEU A 97 -2.25 19.98 3.55
N ILE A 98 -1.11 19.31 3.70
CA ILE A 98 -0.37 19.26 4.97
C ILE A 98 0.09 20.67 5.35
N LEU A 99 0.71 21.41 4.43
CA LEU A 99 1.17 22.78 4.70
C LEU A 99 0.01 23.71 5.08
N MET A 100 -1.11 23.63 4.36
CA MET A 100 -2.31 24.44 4.66
C MET A 100 -2.90 24.09 6.02
N SER A 101 -3.01 22.80 6.35
CA SER A 101 -3.50 22.35 7.66
C SER A 101 -2.58 22.81 8.81
N GLY A 102 -1.26 22.69 8.62
CA GLY A 102 -0.26 23.17 9.56
C GLY A 102 -0.33 24.67 9.75
N PHE A 103 -0.39 25.43 8.65
CA PHE A 103 -0.54 26.89 8.70
C PHE A 103 -1.78 27.32 9.49
N ILE A 104 -2.94 26.70 9.23
CA ILE A 104 -4.17 27.00 9.97
C ILE A 104 -4.03 26.66 11.45
N TYR A 105 -3.43 25.52 11.78
CA TYR A 105 -3.20 25.11 13.17
C TYR A 105 -2.28 26.09 13.90
N PHE A 106 -1.12 26.40 13.31
CA PHE A 106 -0.17 27.37 13.87
C PHE A 106 -0.77 28.76 13.98
N TRP A 107 -1.52 29.21 12.97
CA TRP A 107 -2.20 30.52 13.00
C TRP A 107 -3.21 30.60 14.15
N ARG A 108 -4.03 29.55 14.32
CA ARG A 108 -4.97 29.47 15.46
C ARG A 108 -4.24 29.47 16.79
N ARG A 109 -3.16 28.69 16.90
CA ARG A 109 -2.35 28.61 18.13
C ARG A 109 -1.71 29.95 18.46
N TYR A 110 -1.10 30.59 17.47
CA TYR A 110 -0.49 31.91 17.60
C TYR A 110 -1.50 32.97 18.06
N ARG A 111 -2.72 32.96 17.50
CA ARG A 111 -3.75 33.93 17.89
C ARG A 111 -4.22 33.72 19.33
N LEU A 112 -4.34 32.46 19.78
CA LEU A 112 -4.64 32.13 21.18
C LEU A 112 -3.51 32.55 22.13
N GLU A 113 -2.25 32.31 21.75
CA GLU A 113 -1.09 32.73 22.56
C GLU A 113 -0.94 34.26 22.62
N ALA A 114 -1.24 34.97 21.53
CA ALA A 114 -1.28 36.42 21.49
C ALA A 114 -2.38 36.99 22.42
N GLU A 115 -3.57 36.38 22.43
CA GLU A 115 -4.66 36.75 23.35
C GLU A 115 -4.29 36.48 24.82
N LEU A 116 -3.64 35.35 25.13
CA LEU A 116 -3.13 35.03 26.46
C LEU A 116 -2.05 36.04 26.92
N ALA A 117 -1.08 36.35 26.05
CA ALA A 117 -0.04 37.34 26.34
C ALA A 117 -0.64 38.74 26.59
N ALA A 118 -1.68 39.11 25.85
CA ALA A 118 -2.40 40.36 26.05
C ALA A 118 -3.16 40.43 27.39
N MET A 119 -3.36 39.31 28.09
CA MET A 119 -3.95 39.27 29.44
C MET A 119 -2.92 39.05 30.55
N SER A 120 -1.64 38.84 30.20
CA SER A 120 -0.57 38.57 31.18
C SER A 120 -0.25 39.73 32.13
N TRP A 121 -0.66 40.95 31.78
CA TRP A 121 -0.49 42.14 32.63
C TRP A 121 -1.58 42.28 33.71
N LYS A 122 -2.66 41.49 33.66
CA LYS A 122 -3.70 41.52 34.70
C LYS A 122 -3.21 40.76 35.93
N ILE A 123 -2.86 41.51 36.96
CA ILE A 123 -2.58 40.98 38.30
C ILE A 123 -3.90 40.45 38.91
N ARG A 124 -3.86 39.22 39.42
CA ARG A 124 -4.98 38.59 40.12
C ARG A 124 -5.06 39.09 41.56
N TRP A 125 -6.28 39.24 42.09
CA TRP A 125 -6.51 39.78 43.44
C TRP A 125 -5.95 38.88 44.54
N GLU A 126 -5.90 37.57 44.30
CA GLU A 126 -5.34 36.58 45.22
C GLU A 126 -3.81 36.75 45.41
N ASP A 127 -3.13 37.35 44.43
CA ASP A 127 -1.69 37.66 44.50
C ASP A 127 -1.42 38.97 45.28
N LEU A 128 -2.44 39.80 45.54
CA LEU A 128 -2.35 41.04 46.31
C LEU A 128 -2.47 40.79 47.84
N ASP A 129 -3.07 39.68 48.27
CA ASP A 129 -3.27 39.35 49.69
C ASP A 129 -2.01 38.78 50.41
N GLY A 130 -0.86 38.77 49.72
CA GLY A 130 0.38 38.13 50.18
C GLY A 130 1.18 38.88 51.27
N ASP A 131 0.84 40.13 51.60
CA ASP A 131 1.65 40.97 52.48
C ASP A 131 1.02 41.31 53.84
N GLU A 132 -0.31 41.35 53.95
CA GLU A 132 -1.02 41.65 55.21
C GLU A 132 -0.84 40.50 56.23
N LEU A 133 -1.01 39.24 55.78
CA LEU A 133 -0.81 38.04 56.61
C LEU A 133 0.66 37.83 57.04
N LYS A 134 1.63 38.32 56.24
CA LYS A 134 3.06 38.25 56.60
C LYS A 134 3.44 39.31 57.64
N LYS A 135 2.82 40.50 57.61
CA LYS A 135 3.05 41.55 58.63
C LYS A 135 2.52 41.14 59.99
N ASP A 136 1.37 40.48 60.06
CA ASP A 136 0.82 39.99 61.33
C ASP A 136 1.60 38.81 61.91
N LYS A 137 2.07 37.88 61.07
CA LYS A 137 3.01 36.84 61.52
C LYS A 137 4.37 37.42 61.91
N LYS A 138 4.87 38.50 61.28
CA LYS A 138 6.11 39.20 61.68
C LYS A 138 5.95 39.99 62.97
N LYS A 139 4.82 40.69 63.20
CA LYS A 139 4.52 41.38 64.47
C LYS A 139 4.35 40.38 65.62
N SER A 140 3.60 39.29 65.41
CA SER A 140 3.48 38.20 66.39
C SER A 140 4.83 37.55 66.71
N ARG A 141 5.68 37.30 65.70
CA ARG A 141 7.06 36.80 65.91
C ARG A 141 8.00 37.81 66.56
N ARG A 142 7.82 39.13 66.34
CA ARG A 142 8.66 40.19 66.92
C ARG A 142 8.29 40.44 68.39
N VAL A 143 7.01 40.36 68.74
CA VAL A 143 6.53 40.38 70.14
C VAL A 143 6.99 39.13 70.90
N ARG A 144 6.96 37.93 70.27
CA ARG A 144 7.52 36.71 70.88
C ARG A 144 9.03 36.77 71.11
N ARG A 145 9.79 37.47 70.26
CA ARG A 145 11.25 37.59 70.39
C ARG A 145 11.70 38.53 71.52
N LEU A 146 10.88 39.50 71.92
CA LEU A 146 11.21 40.37 73.06
C LEU A 146 11.13 39.63 74.40
N HIS A 147 10.39 38.51 74.46
CA HIS A 147 10.24 37.65 75.65
C HIS A 147 11.15 36.39 75.61
N GLY A 148 12.02 36.27 74.60
CA GLY A 148 12.82 35.06 74.36
C GLY A 148 14.31 35.35 74.21
N PHE A 149 14.84 36.36 74.91
CA PHE A 149 16.27 36.49 75.11
C PHE A 149 16.74 35.37 76.04
N SER A 150 17.04 34.20 75.47
CA SER A 150 18.06 33.30 76.01
C SER A 150 18.46 32.28 74.94
N PHE A 151 19.77 32.24 74.69
CA PHE A 151 20.54 31.04 74.31
C PHE A 151 20.48 30.62 72.82
N GLU A 152 21.45 31.02 71.96
CA GLU A 152 22.81 30.43 71.79
C GLU A 152 22.74 29.19 70.88
N SER A 153 22.92 29.37 69.56
CA SER A 153 24.16 29.22 68.77
C SER A 153 24.45 27.77 68.37
N GLU A 154 25.07 27.62 67.19
CA GLU A 154 25.59 26.36 66.58
C GLU A 154 24.67 25.69 65.54
N ALA A 155 25.04 25.89 64.27
CA ALA A 155 25.20 24.86 63.23
C ALA A 155 24.82 25.38 61.85
N LEU A 156 25.59 26.37 61.38
CA LEU A 156 25.82 26.53 59.95
C LEU A 156 26.57 25.30 59.41
N LEU A 157 26.38 25.06 58.11
CA LEU A 157 27.26 24.31 57.18
C LEU A 157 27.00 22.80 56.97
N ARG A 158 26.22 22.49 55.92
CA ARG A 158 26.57 21.53 54.85
C ARG A 158 25.53 21.62 53.74
N SER A 159 25.72 22.47 52.72
CA SER A 159 26.40 22.17 51.46
C SER A 159 25.68 21.11 50.58
N TYR A 160 25.06 21.60 49.50
CA TYR A 160 25.16 21.13 48.11
C TYR A 160 25.03 19.62 47.83
N SER A 161 24.04 19.22 47.01
CA SER A 161 24.20 18.80 45.60
C SER A 161 23.11 17.81 45.11
N ARG A 162 22.64 18.06 43.86
CA ARG A 162 22.32 17.12 42.73
C ARG A 162 21.39 15.91 42.99
N THR A 163 20.58 15.34 42.08
CA THR A 163 20.12 15.51 40.68
C THR A 163 19.02 14.43 40.47
N SER A 164 18.12 14.64 39.49
CA SER A 164 17.47 13.62 38.64
C SER A 164 16.68 12.45 39.27
N ASN A 165 15.42 12.28 38.86
CA ASN A 165 14.99 11.01 38.26
C ASN A 165 13.67 11.13 37.47
N GLY A 166 13.68 10.53 36.27
CA GLY A 166 12.48 10.07 35.57
C GLY A 166 12.30 8.56 35.77
N SER A 167 11.05 8.12 35.66
CA SER A 167 10.45 6.77 35.60
C SER A 167 9.04 6.96 36.16
N GLU A 168 7.95 6.30 35.76
CA GLU A 168 7.60 5.14 34.93
C GLU A 168 6.09 5.33 34.65
N ASN A 169 5.48 4.59 33.73
CA ASN A 169 4.38 3.69 34.09
C ASN A 169 3.87 2.91 32.87
N VAL A 170 3.76 1.61 33.16
CA VAL A 170 3.14 0.44 32.50
C VAL A 170 1.89 0.74 31.68
#